data_AF-A0A8E2DXL1-F1
#
_entry.id   AF-A0A8E2DXL1-F1
#
_cell.length_a   1.000
_cell.length_b   1.000
_cell.length_c   1.000
_cell.angle_alpha   90.00
_cell.angle_beta   90.00
_cell.angle_gamma   90.00
#
_symmetry.space_group_name_H-M   'P 1'
#
loop_
_entity.id
_entity.type
_entity.pdbx_description
1 polymer ?
#
loop_
_entity_poly.entity_id
_entity_poly.type
_entity_poly.pdbx_seq_one_letter_code
_entity_poly.pdbx_strand_id
1 'polypeptide(L)'
;MRVQFLIRGVYLLFGCSFCLSEEFPRNFKRHSELVKRDDCQTAPEWQATQSAWIADDTDANAASWWQNISSKPHGSFTNELGEVFSGHLSRFECGIGAQSTCTSPACSVYENNTSPAWSYELTLAVVNLNKFFNDLYTGIINGQASYQALVNGTMVFFPRKPLFVLGDAAVWTITLLTALFAIPATVVNEPAGINAFVSAGVYQINNTLQTHTITSQLKQNRGLAELSSFAATVGSATLGGIELWANSTLSGDTDPLKKNILDYLYNGTFVNGTNLPNSTEVELFYKQQIISREINAQWRTWKIFVMFHKTNNSDDTSGPSESRYYSAADGGVYYLYFYHEDGILRGHLDKPWGLDFLNGNVYGITAADITKASARAFRAAKFNYNQSFAQERIMTSISSNGALNPFADGAGWEGTWTLPVCDTGIHNWNSQYGNKTTRYGMLPCCCGVNCTDTAAFVKAANMKYFQTLVHGCRGLLGHSDLNFKKIDYGYALDDQLALVYHTWPIAGRVFLILAFIILPFVGWIGRAMFWSEMGKQGFHYR
;
A
#
# COMPACT_ATOMS: atom_id res chain seq x y z
N MET A 1 -10.97 -55.55 36.67
CA MET A 1 -10.14 -55.06 35.55
C MET A 1 -10.84 -53.89 34.87
N ARG A 2 -10.45 -52.65 35.20
CA ARG A 2 -10.74 -51.45 34.40
C ARG A 2 -9.69 -50.41 34.75
N VAL A 3 -8.88 -50.07 33.74
CA VAL A 3 -7.75 -49.14 33.81
C VAL A 3 -8.30 -47.71 33.86
N GLN A 4 -7.93 -46.94 34.88
CA GLN A 4 -8.14 -45.50 34.95
C GLN A 4 -6.88 -44.80 34.42
N PHE A 5 -7.03 -43.98 33.38
CA PHE A 5 -6.00 -43.07 32.91
C PHE A 5 -6.26 -41.67 33.49
N LEU A 6 -5.22 -41.14 34.15
CA LEU A 6 -5.08 -39.76 34.58
C LEU A 6 -4.93 -38.83 33.38
N ILE A 7 -5.67 -37.72 33.34
CA ILE A 7 -5.21 -36.46 32.75
C ILE A 7 -5.60 -35.31 33.70
N ARG A 8 -4.59 -34.78 34.40
CA ARG A 8 -4.56 -33.43 34.98
C ARG A 8 -4.01 -32.48 33.92
N GLY A 9 -4.47 -31.23 33.88
CA GLY A 9 -3.64 -30.17 33.29
C GLY A 9 -4.33 -28.88 32.86
N VAL A 10 -4.47 -27.95 33.80
CA VAL A 10 -4.26 -26.49 33.65
C VAL A 10 -5.19 -25.72 32.68
N TYR A 11 -6.27 -25.16 33.24
CA TYR A 11 -6.84 -23.89 32.77
C TYR A 11 -6.14 -22.74 33.52
N LEU A 12 -5.37 -21.92 32.82
CA LEU A 12 -4.86 -20.65 33.34
C LEU A 12 -5.61 -19.50 32.66
N LEU A 13 -6.30 -18.74 33.52
CA LEU A 13 -7.00 -17.50 33.26
C LEU A 13 -6.00 -16.42 32.79
N PHE A 14 -6.18 -15.88 31.60
CA PHE A 14 -5.72 -14.54 31.26
C PHE A 14 -6.94 -13.65 31.01
N GLY A 15 -7.37 -12.97 32.08
CA GLY A 15 -8.28 -11.84 32.00
C GLY A 15 -7.50 -10.61 31.55
N CYS A 16 -7.69 -10.19 30.31
CA CYS A 16 -7.19 -8.91 29.80
C CYS A 16 -8.24 -7.84 30.12
N SER A 17 -8.15 -7.24 31.31
CA SER A 17 -8.96 -6.09 31.73
C SER A 17 -8.08 -4.85 31.76
N PHE A 18 -7.69 -4.34 30.59
CA PHE A 18 -7.24 -2.95 30.40
C PHE A 18 -7.54 -2.53 28.96
N CYS A 19 -8.82 -2.34 28.65
CA CYS A 19 -9.26 -1.45 27.58
C CYS A 19 -9.63 -0.12 28.25
N LEU A 20 -8.68 0.81 28.32
CA LEU A 20 -8.99 2.21 28.56
C LEU A 20 -8.67 3.00 27.30
N SER A 21 -9.77 3.40 26.66
CA SER A 21 -9.95 4.53 25.77
C SER A 21 -8.94 5.66 26.00
N GLU A 22 -7.92 5.74 25.14
CA GLU A 22 -7.28 7.01 24.81
C GLU A 22 -7.84 7.49 23.47
N GLU A 23 -8.54 8.62 23.51
CA GLU A 23 -8.89 9.38 22.32
C GLU A 23 -7.59 9.92 21.70
N PHE A 24 -7.12 9.30 20.63
CA PHE A 24 -6.00 9.79 19.84
C PHE A 24 -6.36 11.15 19.20
N PRO A 25 -5.65 12.25 19.52
CA PRO A 25 -5.92 13.52 18.89
C PRO A 25 -5.47 13.51 17.42
N ARG A 26 -6.41 13.80 16.51
CA ARG A 26 -6.22 13.89 15.04
C ARG A 26 -5.39 15.09 14.56
N ASN A 27 -4.78 15.84 15.48
CA ASN A 27 -3.88 16.94 15.17
C ASN A 27 -2.57 16.69 15.88
N PHE A 28 -1.64 15.99 15.22
CA PHE A 28 -0.25 15.92 15.66
C PHE A 28 0.36 17.31 15.47
N LYS A 29 0.12 18.22 16.43
CA LYS A 29 1.06 19.31 16.68
C LYS A 29 2.35 18.62 17.11
N ARG A 30 3.36 18.63 16.25
CA ARG A 30 4.72 18.21 16.59
C ARG A 30 5.12 18.92 17.87
N HIS A 31 5.05 18.23 19.00
CA HIS A 31 5.86 18.58 20.15
C HIS A 31 7.25 18.01 19.89
N SER A 32 7.97 18.64 18.95
CA SER A 32 9.42 18.50 18.90
C SER A 32 9.99 19.35 20.03
N GLU A 33 9.89 18.88 21.27
CA GLU A 33 10.87 19.27 22.28
C GLU A 33 12.16 18.50 21.99
N LEU A 34 12.76 18.81 20.84
CA LEU A 34 14.20 18.71 20.74
C LEU A 34 14.74 19.86 21.55
N VAL A 35 15.58 19.52 22.52
CA VAL A 35 16.45 20.47 23.20
C VAL A 35 17.09 21.31 22.11
N LYS A 36 16.65 22.56 21.98
CA LYS A 36 17.42 23.58 21.29
C LYS A 36 18.77 23.55 22.00
N ARG A 37 19.76 22.93 21.35
CA ARG A 37 21.12 22.92 21.87
C ARG A 37 21.69 24.31 21.60
N ASP A 38 21.25 25.28 22.39
CA ASP A 38 21.71 26.68 22.41
C ASP A 38 23.11 26.78 23.06
N ASP A 39 23.86 25.68 23.16
CA ASP A 39 25.11 25.52 23.90
C ASP A 39 26.35 26.05 23.16
N CYS A 40 26.24 26.41 21.88
CA CYS A 40 27.30 27.09 21.13
C CYS A 40 26.96 28.58 21.06
N GLN A 41 27.99 29.43 21.17
CA GLN A 41 27.83 30.85 20.87
C GLN A 41 27.21 31.02 19.46
N THR A 42 26.67 32.19 19.14
CA THR A 42 26.00 32.54 17.86
C THR A 42 26.87 32.37 16.60
N ALA A 43 28.08 31.82 16.72
CA ALA A 43 29.00 31.47 15.66
C ALA A 43 28.32 30.55 14.63
N PRO A 44 28.14 31.00 13.37
CA PRO A 44 27.43 30.25 12.33
C PRO A 44 27.99 28.85 12.05
N GLU A 45 29.30 28.66 12.19
CA GLU A 45 30.03 27.41 11.92
C GLU A 45 29.68 26.27 12.90
N TRP A 46 29.13 26.59 14.09
CA TRP A 46 28.73 25.56 15.06
C TRP A 46 27.25 25.20 14.98
N GLN A 47 26.52 25.74 14.00
CA GLN A 47 25.10 25.46 13.83
C GLN A 47 24.90 24.15 13.07
N ALA A 48 24.08 23.24 13.61
CA ALA A 48 23.71 21.97 12.97
C ALA A 48 22.83 22.16 11.71
N THR A 49 23.40 22.77 10.67
CA THR A 49 22.73 23.20 9.45
C THR A 49 23.57 22.83 8.24
N GLN A 50 22.91 22.66 7.09
CA GLN A 50 23.60 22.38 5.83
C GLN A 50 24.48 23.55 5.40
N SER A 51 24.08 24.79 5.73
CA SER A 51 24.87 25.98 5.40
C SER A 51 26.21 26.01 6.14
N ALA A 52 26.23 25.60 7.41
CA ALA A 52 27.45 25.45 8.19
C ALA A 52 28.33 24.32 7.62
N TRP A 53 27.73 23.16 7.33
CA TRP A 53 28.41 22.02 6.68
C TRP A 53 29.15 22.39 5.40
N ILE A 54 28.51 23.17 4.54
CA ILE A 54 29.10 23.63 3.28
C ILE A 54 30.16 24.70 3.52
N ALA A 55 29.93 25.62 4.46
CA ALA A 55 30.87 26.70 4.78
C ALA A 55 32.19 26.16 5.37
N ASP A 56 32.11 25.07 6.13
CA ASP A 56 33.24 24.43 6.79
C ASP A 56 33.97 23.40 5.91
N ASP A 57 33.54 23.22 4.65
CA ASP A 57 34.07 22.22 3.72
C ASP A 57 34.09 20.81 4.34
N THR A 58 33.04 20.47 5.10
CA THR A 58 32.97 19.27 5.92
C THR A 58 33.11 18.00 5.08
N ASP A 59 32.59 17.99 3.85
CA ASP A 59 32.74 16.86 2.92
C ASP A 59 34.21 16.61 2.53
N ALA A 60 34.96 17.64 2.14
CA ALA A 60 36.36 17.49 1.75
C ALA A 60 37.24 17.15 2.95
N ASN A 61 36.97 17.77 4.10
CA ASN A 61 37.68 17.50 5.35
C ASN A 61 37.46 16.06 5.83
N ALA A 62 36.20 15.60 5.84
CA ALA A 62 35.86 14.23 6.23
C ALA A 62 36.44 13.19 5.25
N ALA A 63 36.39 13.45 3.94
CA ALA A 63 36.99 12.57 2.94
C ALA A 63 38.52 12.48 3.08
N SER A 64 39.21 13.60 3.25
CA SER A 64 40.64 13.66 3.48
C SER A 64 41.03 12.90 4.77
N TRP A 65 40.30 13.16 5.86
CA TRP A 65 40.49 12.46 7.13
C TRP A 65 40.32 10.94 6.99
N TRP A 66 39.22 10.50 6.39
CA TRP A 66 38.93 9.08 6.24
C TRP A 66 39.93 8.36 5.32
N GLN A 67 40.37 8.99 4.22
CA GLN A 67 41.41 8.44 3.34
C GLN A 67 42.76 8.28 4.06
N ASN A 68 43.12 9.23 4.93
CA ASN A 68 44.38 9.16 5.68
C ASN A 68 44.35 8.07 6.76
N ILE A 69 43.18 7.77 7.34
CA ILE A 69 43.01 6.78 8.41
C ILE A 69 42.75 5.37 7.91
N SER A 70 41.97 5.21 6.84
CA SER A 70 41.61 3.89 6.25
C SER A 70 42.81 3.04 5.79
N SER A 71 44.03 3.61 5.81
CA SER A 71 45.29 2.88 5.67
C SER A 71 45.61 1.96 6.87
N LYS A 72 44.92 2.12 8.01
CA LYS A 72 44.98 1.20 9.15
C LYS A 72 43.99 0.04 8.94
N PRO A 73 44.45 -1.22 9.01
CA PRO A 73 43.55 -2.36 8.90
C PRO A 73 42.74 -2.47 10.20
N HIS A 74 41.41 -2.42 10.10
CA HIS A 74 40.41 -2.88 11.09
C HIS A 74 39.68 -1.87 12.00
N GLY A 75 39.73 -0.55 11.76
CA GLY A 75 38.90 0.42 12.49
C GLY A 75 37.51 0.60 11.87
N SER A 76 36.43 0.48 12.66
CA SER A 76 35.09 0.96 12.27
C SER A 76 35.13 2.49 12.13
N PHE A 77 34.48 3.07 11.12
CA PHE A 77 34.40 4.52 10.90
C PHE A 77 33.98 5.27 12.17
N THR A 78 32.94 4.80 12.88
CA THR A 78 32.54 5.47 14.12
C THR A 78 33.57 5.33 15.22
N ASN A 79 34.24 4.19 15.33
CA ASN A 79 35.27 4.00 16.34
C ASN A 79 36.47 4.92 16.07
N GLU A 80 36.91 5.03 14.82
CA GLU A 80 38.00 5.93 14.42
C GLU A 80 37.59 7.41 14.60
N LEU A 81 36.34 7.76 14.28
CA LEU A 81 35.80 9.10 14.57
C LEU A 81 35.87 9.38 16.08
N GLY A 82 35.40 8.42 16.86
CA GLY A 82 35.44 8.44 18.32
C GLY A 82 36.86 8.55 18.86
N GLU A 83 37.84 7.87 18.26
CA GLU A 83 39.25 7.84 18.68
C GLU A 83 40.00 9.12 18.32
N VAL A 84 39.79 9.66 17.13
CA VAL A 84 40.49 10.87 16.67
C VAL A 84 39.96 12.12 17.36
N PHE A 85 38.64 12.16 17.59
CA PHE A 85 37.99 13.25 18.31
C PHE A 85 37.72 12.89 19.79
N SER A 86 38.48 11.90 20.32
CA SER A 86 38.29 11.16 21.59
C SER A 86 38.45 11.92 22.89
N GLY A 87 38.86 13.19 22.88
CA GLY A 87 38.87 13.97 24.12
C GLY A 87 37.50 13.93 24.83
N HIS A 88 36.42 13.68 24.08
CA HIS A 88 35.02 13.84 24.52
C HIS A 88 34.06 12.73 24.06
N LEU A 89 34.55 11.74 23.32
CA LEU A 89 33.76 10.68 22.67
C LEU A 89 34.16 9.28 23.15
N SER A 90 34.31 9.09 24.46
CA SER A 90 34.69 7.78 25.02
C SER A 90 33.67 6.69 24.61
N ARG A 91 34.14 5.63 23.96
CA ARG A 91 33.32 4.49 23.48
C ARG A 91 32.22 4.89 22.49
N PHE A 92 32.55 5.78 21.56
CA PHE A 92 31.63 6.17 20.48
C PHE A 92 31.47 5.03 19.48
N GLU A 93 30.46 4.20 19.76
CA GLU A 93 30.07 3.05 18.95
C GLU A 93 28.63 3.27 18.49
N CYS A 94 28.41 3.17 17.18
CA CYS A 94 27.10 3.30 16.56
C CYS A 94 26.71 1.98 15.87
N GLY A 95 25.41 1.73 15.79
CA GLY A 95 24.84 0.49 15.31
C GLY A 95 23.42 0.29 15.85
N ILE A 96 22.74 -0.75 15.36
CA ILE A 96 21.46 -1.16 15.93
C ILE A 96 21.67 -1.59 17.38
N GLY A 97 20.91 -0.99 18.30
CA GLY A 97 21.03 -1.23 19.75
C GLY A 97 22.15 -0.45 20.45
N ALA A 98 22.98 0.31 19.72
CA ALA A 98 24.09 1.10 20.27
C ALA A 98 23.74 2.59 20.47
N GLN A 99 22.45 2.91 20.67
CA GLN A 99 22.02 4.31 20.85
C GLN A 99 22.65 4.99 22.08
N SER A 100 22.91 4.23 23.15
CA SER A 100 23.48 4.78 24.39
C SER A 100 24.96 5.15 24.29
N THR A 101 25.69 4.58 23.33
CA THR A 101 27.10 4.83 23.07
C THR A 101 27.32 5.79 21.90
N CYS A 102 26.38 5.83 20.95
CA CYS A 102 26.40 6.75 19.82
C CYS A 102 25.80 8.12 20.18
N THR A 103 26.54 8.91 20.96
CA THR A 103 26.08 10.23 21.41
C THR A 103 27.10 11.32 21.10
N SER A 104 26.62 12.51 20.75
CA SER A 104 27.47 13.69 20.56
C SER A 104 27.39 14.58 21.81
N PRO A 105 28.53 15.02 22.37
CA PRO A 105 28.53 16.06 23.38
C PRO A 105 28.07 17.39 22.79
N ALA A 106 27.89 18.38 23.67
CA ALA A 106 27.64 19.76 23.27
C ALA A 106 28.80 20.30 22.41
N CYS A 107 28.51 21.16 21.46
CA CYS A 107 29.51 21.87 20.64
C CYS A 107 30.55 22.62 21.47
N SER A 108 30.16 23.21 22.60
CA SER A 108 31.09 23.90 23.51
C SER A 108 32.21 22.98 23.98
N VAL A 109 31.98 21.67 24.03
CA VAL A 109 33.02 20.68 24.34
C VAL A 109 34.02 20.57 23.17
N TYR A 110 33.57 20.59 21.92
CA TYR A 110 34.47 20.62 20.76
C TYR A 110 35.25 21.94 20.70
N GLU A 111 34.57 23.07 20.93
CA GLU A 111 35.15 24.42 20.95
C GLU A 111 36.25 24.53 22.02
N ASN A 112 35.97 24.10 23.25
CA ASN A 112 36.92 24.15 24.37
C ASN A 112 38.17 23.29 24.14
N ASN A 113 38.10 22.30 23.26
CA ASN A 113 39.21 21.41 22.95
C ASN A 113 39.86 21.73 21.60
N THR A 114 39.54 22.89 21.02
CA THR A 114 40.10 23.38 19.77
C THR A 114 39.90 22.41 18.60
N SER A 115 38.85 21.58 18.67
CA SER A 115 38.44 20.70 17.58
C SER A 115 37.85 21.56 16.45
N PRO A 116 38.07 21.19 15.18
CA PRO A 116 37.49 21.92 14.07
C PRO A 116 35.96 21.71 14.02
N ALA A 117 35.21 22.74 13.64
CA ALA A 117 33.74 22.72 13.65
C ALA A 117 33.16 21.60 12.76
N TRP A 118 33.75 21.33 11.59
CA TRP A 118 33.37 20.20 10.73
C TRP A 118 33.33 18.83 11.46
N SER A 119 34.17 18.63 12.49
CA SER A 119 34.19 17.37 13.25
C SER A 119 32.96 17.20 14.15
N TYR A 120 32.43 18.31 14.67
CA TYR A 120 31.18 18.33 15.43
C TYR A 120 29.99 18.05 14.52
N GLU A 121 29.94 18.71 13.37
CA GLU A 121 28.88 18.52 12.38
C GLU A 121 28.85 17.09 11.85
N LEU A 122 30.02 16.51 11.53
CA LEU A 122 30.15 15.12 11.13
C LEU A 122 29.66 14.18 12.23
N THR A 123 30.05 14.41 13.49
CA THR A 123 29.59 13.58 14.62
C THR A 123 28.07 13.65 14.77
N LEU A 124 27.48 14.84 14.71
CA LEU A 124 26.04 15.01 14.76
C LEU A 124 25.32 14.26 13.62
N ALA A 125 25.85 14.37 12.39
CA ALA A 125 25.26 13.71 11.25
C ALA A 125 25.30 12.18 11.39
N VAL A 126 26.40 11.62 11.91
CA VAL A 126 26.51 10.19 12.26
C VAL A 126 25.52 9.78 13.35
N VAL A 127 25.40 10.58 14.42
CA VAL A 127 24.45 10.30 15.52
C VAL A 127 23.01 10.33 15.02
N ASN A 128 22.65 11.29 14.17
CA ASN A 128 21.32 11.40 13.60
C ASN A 128 21.03 10.25 12.63
N LEU A 129 22.00 9.85 11.80
CA LEU A 129 21.89 8.68 10.93
C LEU A 129 21.69 7.39 11.74
N ASN A 130 22.49 7.19 12.80
CA ASN A 130 22.35 6.05 13.70
C ASN A 130 20.98 6.05 14.42
N LYS A 131 20.53 7.22 14.89
CA LYS A 131 19.22 7.38 15.48
C LYS A 131 18.13 6.99 14.49
N PHE A 132 18.22 7.46 13.25
CA PHE A 132 17.26 7.12 12.20
C PHE A 132 17.22 5.62 11.89
N PHE A 133 18.37 4.95 11.78
CA PHE A 133 18.41 3.48 11.63
C PHE A 133 17.71 2.75 12.77
N ASN A 134 17.95 3.17 14.01
CA ASN A 134 17.31 2.55 15.16
C ASN A 134 15.81 2.89 15.24
N ASP A 135 15.40 4.11 14.89
CA ASP A 135 13.98 4.49 14.83
C ASP A 135 13.23 3.68 13.75
N LEU A 136 13.86 3.47 12.59
CA LEU A 136 13.35 2.56 11.56
C LEU A 136 13.22 1.12 12.08
N TYR A 137 14.28 0.60 12.70
CA TYR A 137 14.33 -0.76 13.23
C TYR A 137 13.25 -0.99 14.30
N THR A 138 13.19 -0.13 15.32
CA THR A 138 12.20 -0.21 16.39
C THR A 138 10.78 0.03 15.87
N GLY A 139 10.59 1.00 14.97
CA GLY A 139 9.28 1.28 14.38
C GLY A 139 8.72 0.11 13.58
N ILE A 140 9.57 -0.59 12.80
CA ILE A 140 9.16 -1.80 12.07
C ILE A 140 8.81 -2.95 13.04
N ILE A 141 9.59 -3.16 14.10
CA ILE A 141 9.28 -4.16 15.14
C ILE A 141 7.92 -3.89 15.76
N ASN A 142 7.69 -2.65 16.22
CA ASN A 142 6.45 -2.30 16.88
C ASN A 142 5.27 -2.33 15.90
N GLY A 143 5.45 -1.83 14.67
CA GLY A 143 4.45 -1.89 13.62
C GLY A 143 4.06 -3.32 13.25
N GLN A 144 5.02 -4.25 13.23
CA GLN A 144 4.75 -5.67 13.04
C GLN A 144 3.93 -6.25 14.21
N ALA A 145 4.31 -5.97 15.46
CA ALA A 145 3.57 -6.44 16.63
C ALA A 145 2.13 -5.87 16.66
N SER A 146 1.99 -4.58 16.40
CA SER A 146 0.70 -3.89 16.26
C SER A 146 -0.15 -4.49 15.15
N TYR A 147 0.44 -4.81 13.99
CA TYR A 147 -0.26 -5.52 12.92
C TYR A 147 -0.71 -6.92 13.35
N GLN A 148 0.16 -7.71 13.99
CA GLN A 148 -0.16 -9.06 14.44
C GLN A 148 -1.31 -9.07 15.46
N ALA A 149 -1.37 -8.07 16.34
CA ALA A 149 -2.48 -7.90 17.28
C ALA A 149 -3.82 -7.63 16.58
N LEU A 150 -3.78 -6.99 15.41
CA LEU A 150 -4.98 -6.63 14.63
C LEU A 150 -5.40 -7.69 13.62
N VAL A 151 -4.54 -8.65 13.27
CA VAL A 151 -4.80 -9.61 12.19
C VAL A 151 -6.07 -10.44 12.40
N ASN A 152 -6.46 -10.71 13.64
CA ASN A 152 -7.72 -11.41 13.93
C ASN A 152 -8.95 -10.52 13.65
N GLY A 153 -8.81 -9.21 13.85
CA GLY A 153 -9.83 -8.21 13.54
C GLY A 153 -10.01 -7.96 12.05
N THR A 154 -9.02 -8.31 11.21
CA THR A 154 -9.13 -8.09 9.76
C THR A 154 -10.15 -9.00 9.06
N MET A 155 -10.63 -10.06 9.72
CA MET A 155 -11.72 -10.91 9.20
C MET A 155 -12.97 -10.12 8.81
N VAL A 156 -13.24 -8.99 9.48
CA VAL A 156 -14.38 -8.13 9.19
C VAL A 156 -14.32 -7.56 7.77
N PHE A 157 -13.13 -7.40 7.20
CA PHE A 157 -12.92 -6.91 5.83
C PHE A 157 -13.12 -8.01 4.79
N PHE A 158 -13.31 -9.27 5.20
CA PHE A 158 -13.34 -10.45 4.33
C PHE A 158 -14.61 -11.29 4.53
N PRO A 159 -15.83 -10.83 4.14
CA PRO A 159 -17.06 -11.63 4.11
C PRO A 159 -16.98 -12.96 3.36
N ARG A 160 -15.96 -13.15 2.51
CA ARG A 160 -15.70 -14.41 1.81
C ARG A 160 -14.26 -14.84 2.01
N LYS A 161 -14.00 -16.10 1.69
CA LYS A 161 -12.67 -16.72 1.68
C LYS A 161 -11.68 -15.80 0.95
N PRO A 162 -10.67 -15.23 1.63
CA PRO A 162 -9.74 -14.34 0.93
C PRO A 162 -8.89 -15.15 -0.06
N LEU A 163 -8.60 -14.55 -1.20
CA LEU A 163 -7.72 -15.11 -2.23
C LEU A 163 -6.44 -14.27 -2.25
N PHE A 164 -5.43 -14.68 -1.48
CA PHE A 164 -4.13 -14.01 -1.47
C PHE A 164 -3.12 -14.83 -2.25
N VAL A 165 -2.57 -14.22 -3.30
CA VAL A 165 -1.39 -14.74 -3.98
C VAL A 165 -0.17 -14.09 -3.30
N LEU A 166 0.62 -14.87 -2.56
CA LEU A 166 1.79 -14.33 -1.83
C LEU A 166 2.83 -13.69 -2.75
N GLY A 167 2.93 -14.13 -4.02
CA GLY A 167 3.78 -13.49 -5.01
C GLY A 167 3.44 -12.00 -5.20
N ASP A 168 2.17 -11.63 -5.13
CA ASP A 168 1.75 -10.23 -5.18
C ASP A 168 2.09 -9.50 -3.88
N ALA A 169 2.08 -10.20 -2.73
CA ALA A 169 2.41 -9.61 -1.43
C ALA A 169 3.88 -9.18 -1.31
N ALA A 170 4.82 -9.97 -1.85
CA ALA A 170 6.25 -9.62 -1.85
C ALA A 170 6.55 -8.30 -2.58
N VAL A 171 5.86 -8.07 -3.69
CA VAL A 171 5.93 -6.83 -4.48
C VAL A 171 5.50 -5.61 -3.65
N TRP A 172 4.42 -5.75 -2.89
CA TRP A 172 3.89 -4.72 -2.02
C TRP A 172 4.79 -4.42 -0.83
N THR A 173 5.42 -5.45 -0.27
CA THR A 173 6.44 -5.33 0.77
C THR A 173 7.63 -4.49 0.28
N ILE A 174 8.21 -4.82 -0.87
CA ILE A 174 9.35 -4.05 -1.42
C ILE A 174 8.96 -2.58 -1.58
N THR A 175 7.75 -2.30 -2.08
CA THR A 175 7.25 -0.94 -2.27
C THR A 175 7.08 -0.20 -0.93
N LEU A 176 6.50 -0.84 0.09
CA LEU A 176 6.38 -0.29 1.44
C LEU A 176 7.74 0.08 2.01
N LEU A 177 8.69 -0.85 1.94
CA LEU A 177 10.01 -0.65 2.49
C LEU A 177 10.76 0.46 1.74
N THR A 178 10.65 0.49 0.40
CA THR A 178 11.21 1.59 -0.41
C THR A 178 10.67 2.96 0.05
N ALA A 179 9.38 3.04 0.40
CA ALA A 179 8.79 4.27 0.92
C ALA A 179 9.33 4.68 2.30
N LEU A 180 9.67 3.72 3.17
CA LEU A 180 10.32 4.00 4.46
C LEU A 180 11.71 4.63 4.28
N PHE A 181 12.48 4.19 3.28
CA PHE A 181 13.80 4.78 3.02
C PHE A 181 13.71 6.14 2.35
N ALA A 182 12.60 6.45 1.67
CA ALA A 182 12.36 7.77 1.09
C ALA A 182 11.98 8.84 2.13
N ILE A 183 11.78 8.50 3.41
CA ILE A 183 11.37 9.49 4.42
C ILE A 183 12.38 10.64 4.61
N PRO A 184 13.70 10.38 4.75
CA PRO A 184 14.70 11.45 4.85
C PRO A 184 14.64 12.44 3.68
N ALA A 185 14.25 11.97 2.49
CA ALA A 185 14.09 12.81 1.31
C ALA A 185 13.03 13.90 1.43
N THR A 186 12.02 13.64 2.23
CA THR A 186 10.90 14.57 2.41
C THR A 186 11.19 15.63 3.46
N VAL A 187 12.32 15.48 4.13
CA VAL A 187 12.72 16.18 5.33
C VAL A 187 13.94 17.06 5.10
N VAL A 188 14.84 16.59 4.23
CA VAL A 188 16.14 17.18 3.98
C VAL A 188 16.17 17.72 2.55
N ASN A 189 16.62 18.97 2.37
CA ASN A 189 16.60 19.66 1.07
C ASN A 189 17.77 19.26 0.14
N GLU A 190 18.50 18.18 0.43
CA GLU A 190 19.73 17.81 -0.29
C GLU A 190 19.58 16.47 -1.03
N PRO A 191 19.26 16.50 -2.34
CA PRO A 191 18.87 15.29 -3.05
C PRO A 191 20.02 14.30 -3.25
N ALA A 192 21.29 14.73 -3.27
CA ALA A 192 22.42 13.85 -3.60
C ALA A 192 22.68 12.78 -2.53
N GLY A 193 22.89 13.17 -1.27
CA GLY A 193 23.15 12.22 -0.18
C GLY A 193 21.94 11.34 0.12
N ILE A 194 20.74 11.91 0.02
CA ILE A 194 19.48 11.18 0.16
C ILE A 194 19.30 10.16 -0.96
N ASN A 195 19.52 10.53 -2.22
CA ASN A 195 19.40 9.59 -3.34
C ASN A 195 20.36 8.41 -3.16
N ALA A 196 21.60 8.66 -2.72
CA ALA A 196 22.55 7.61 -2.40
C ALA A 196 22.00 6.71 -1.29
N PHE A 197 21.56 7.28 -0.17
CA PHE A 197 21.00 6.54 0.96
C PHE A 197 19.77 5.69 0.58
N VAL A 198 18.80 6.27 -0.14
CA VAL A 198 17.57 5.57 -0.52
C VAL A 198 17.89 4.44 -1.51
N SER A 199 18.72 4.71 -2.51
CA SER A 199 19.07 3.69 -3.50
C SER A 199 19.79 2.48 -2.86
N ALA A 200 20.70 2.75 -1.91
CA ALA A 200 21.38 1.73 -1.11
C ALA A 200 20.41 0.92 -0.25
N GLY A 201 19.53 1.60 0.50
CA GLY A 201 18.53 0.94 1.34
C GLY A 201 17.56 0.06 0.55
N VAL A 202 17.09 0.55 -0.59
CA VAL A 202 16.23 -0.19 -1.52
C VAL A 202 16.96 -1.42 -2.07
N TYR A 203 18.23 -1.25 -2.49
CA TYR A 203 19.04 -2.36 -2.97
C TYR A 203 19.21 -3.43 -1.89
N GLN A 204 19.60 -3.03 -0.68
CA GLN A 204 19.87 -3.97 0.40
C GLN A 204 18.64 -4.81 0.72
N ILE A 205 17.48 -4.18 0.86
CA ILE A 205 16.25 -4.89 1.19
C ILE A 205 15.77 -5.75 0.04
N ASN A 206 15.87 -5.29 -1.20
CA ASN A 206 15.52 -6.12 -2.34
C ASN A 206 16.40 -7.39 -2.37
N ASN A 207 17.70 -7.25 -2.11
CA ASN A 207 18.62 -8.37 -2.01
C ASN A 207 18.26 -9.32 -0.85
N THR A 208 17.97 -8.79 0.34
CA THR A 208 17.56 -9.60 1.50
C THR A 208 16.20 -10.28 1.28
N LEU A 209 15.25 -9.65 0.59
CA LEU A 209 13.97 -10.27 0.28
C LEU A 209 14.06 -11.32 -0.82
N GLN A 210 14.93 -11.14 -1.82
CA GLN A 210 15.15 -12.14 -2.87
C GLN A 210 15.75 -13.45 -2.33
N THR A 211 16.55 -13.37 -1.26
CA THR A 211 17.09 -14.58 -0.59
C THR A 211 16.03 -15.31 0.25
N HIS A 212 14.94 -14.65 0.63
CA HIS A 212 13.82 -15.26 1.33
C HIS A 212 12.77 -15.72 0.31
N THR A 213 12.84 -16.99 -0.10
CA THR A 213 11.87 -17.59 -1.04
C THR A 213 10.46 -17.62 -0.44
N ILE A 214 9.65 -16.58 -0.69
CA ILE A 214 8.24 -16.54 -0.23
C ILE A 214 7.37 -17.38 -1.19
N THR A 215 7.47 -18.70 -1.08
CA THR A 215 6.69 -19.64 -1.88
C THR A 215 5.61 -20.32 -1.05
N SER A 216 4.43 -19.71 -0.97
CA SER A 216 3.20 -20.46 -0.70
C SER A 216 2.00 -19.82 -1.41
N GLN A 217 0.93 -20.58 -1.61
CA GLN A 217 -0.38 -20.04 -1.94
C GLN A 217 -1.23 -20.19 -0.69
N LEU A 218 -1.81 -19.09 -0.20
CA LEU A 218 -2.57 -19.10 1.05
C LEU A 218 -3.82 -19.97 0.90
N LYS A 219 -3.96 -21.02 1.72
CA LYS A 219 -5.23 -21.78 1.82
C LYS A 219 -6.09 -21.13 2.90
N GLN A 220 -7.39 -21.00 2.65
CA GLN A 220 -8.33 -20.26 3.50
C GLN A 220 -8.33 -20.65 4.99
N ASN A 221 -8.15 -21.92 5.33
CA ASN A 221 -8.10 -22.38 6.74
C ASN A 221 -6.79 -22.02 7.46
N ARG A 222 -5.80 -21.48 6.74
CA ARG A 222 -4.53 -20.99 7.26
C ARG A 222 -4.25 -19.54 6.89
N GLY A 223 -5.06 -18.92 6.03
CA GLY A 223 -4.76 -17.64 5.38
C GLY A 223 -4.36 -16.51 6.33
N LEU A 224 -5.05 -16.33 7.47
CA LEU A 224 -4.69 -15.29 8.45
C LEU A 224 -3.41 -15.62 9.23
N ALA A 225 -3.25 -16.88 9.66
CA ALA A 225 -2.05 -17.33 10.36
C ALA A 225 -0.82 -17.27 9.43
N GLU A 226 -0.99 -17.65 8.17
CA GLU A 226 0.04 -17.56 7.14
C GLU A 226 0.31 -16.10 6.73
N LEU A 227 -0.69 -15.21 6.76
CA LEU A 227 -0.47 -13.78 6.53
C LEU A 227 0.28 -13.10 7.69
N SER A 228 -0.05 -13.45 8.93
CA SER A 228 0.71 -13.05 10.12
C SER A 228 2.14 -13.59 10.07
N SER A 229 2.31 -14.85 9.68
CA SER A 229 3.63 -15.47 9.46
C SER A 229 4.39 -14.82 8.30
N PHE A 230 3.71 -14.41 7.23
CA PHE A 230 4.29 -13.66 6.13
C PHE A 230 4.79 -12.30 6.60
N ALA A 231 3.95 -11.53 7.29
CA ALA A 231 4.34 -10.23 7.85
C ALA A 231 5.52 -10.38 8.83
N ALA A 232 5.55 -11.48 9.60
CA ALA A 232 6.67 -11.79 10.49
C ALA A 232 7.96 -12.12 9.73
N THR A 233 7.87 -12.92 8.68
CA THR A 233 9.02 -13.30 7.85
C THR A 233 9.59 -12.09 7.13
N VAL A 234 8.71 -11.29 6.52
CA VAL A 234 9.06 -10.03 5.86
C VAL A 234 9.67 -9.04 6.84
N GLY A 235 9.04 -8.84 8.00
CA GLY A 235 9.55 -7.94 9.02
C GLY A 235 10.93 -8.39 9.50
N SER A 236 11.11 -9.67 9.82
CA SER A 236 12.41 -10.22 10.20
C SER A 236 13.47 -10.07 9.11
N ALA A 237 13.14 -10.32 7.84
CA ALA A 237 14.07 -10.13 6.72
C ALA A 237 14.45 -8.66 6.55
N THR A 238 13.47 -7.76 6.70
CA THR A 238 13.71 -6.31 6.67
C THR A 238 14.62 -5.86 7.80
N LEU A 239 14.36 -6.31 9.03
CA LEU A 239 15.15 -5.97 10.20
C LEU A 239 16.59 -6.47 10.04
N GLY A 240 16.79 -7.69 9.56
CA GLY A 240 18.13 -8.21 9.25
C GLY A 240 18.82 -7.41 8.14
N GLY A 241 18.08 -6.97 7.12
CA GLY A 241 18.59 -6.08 6.07
C GLY A 241 19.04 -4.72 6.60
N ILE A 242 18.21 -4.10 7.46
CA ILE A 242 18.52 -2.82 8.12
C ILE A 242 19.71 -2.96 9.05
N GLU A 243 19.77 -4.02 9.85
CA GLU A 243 20.89 -4.27 10.76
C GLU A 243 22.21 -4.43 10.01
N LEU A 244 22.23 -5.26 8.97
CA LEU A 244 23.41 -5.42 8.11
C LEU A 244 23.82 -4.10 7.45
N TRP A 245 22.85 -3.33 6.94
CA TRP A 245 23.12 -2.06 6.29
C TRP A 245 23.63 -1.00 7.26
N ALA A 246 23.00 -0.86 8.42
CA ALA A 246 23.40 0.09 9.45
C ALA A 246 24.82 -0.22 9.93
N ASN A 247 25.12 -1.50 10.21
CA ASN A 247 26.44 -1.92 10.67
C ASN A 247 27.52 -1.70 9.59
N SER A 248 27.24 -2.06 8.33
CA SER A 248 28.15 -1.82 7.20
C SER A 248 28.34 -0.32 6.90
N THR A 249 27.28 0.47 7.03
CA THR A 249 27.36 1.92 6.85
C THR A 249 28.21 2.55 7.94
N LEU A 250 27.94 2.22 9.21
CA LEU A 250 28.61 2.81 10.37
C LEU A 250 30.04 2.28 10.56
N SER A 251 30.38 1.12 10.00
CA SER A 251 31.78 0.67 9.87
C SER A 251 32.56 1.44 8.81
N GLY A 252 31.89 2.18 7.92
CA GLY A 252 32.51 2.86 6.77
C GLY A 252 32.74 1.95 5.56
N ASP A 253 32.17 0.73 5.57
CA ASP A 253 32.24 -0.18 4.44
C ASP A 253 31.49 0.41 3.23
N THR A 254 31.92 -0.05 2.06
CA THR A 254 31.27 0.30 0.81
C THR A 254 30.15 -0.69 0.52
N ASP A 255 28.96 -0.17 0.25
CA ASP A 255 27.78 -0.95 -0.11
C ASP A 255 27.90 -1.55 -1.53
N PRO A 256 26.95 -2.39 -1.95
CA PRO A 256 26.95 -2.98 -3.29
C PRO A 256 26.82 -1.97 -4.45
N LEU A 257 26.35 -0.75 -4.18
CA LEU A 257 26.28 0.36 -5.14
C LEU A 257 27.54 1.25 -5.13
N LYS A 258 28.59 0.83 -4.42
CA LYS A 258 29.84 1.57 -4.25
C LYS A 258 29.70 2.87 -3.45
N LYS A 259 28.73 2.91 -2.53
CA LYS A 259 28.44 4.02 -1.63
C LYS A 259 28.86 3.70 -0.21
N ASN A 260 29.41 4.68 0.50
CA ASN A 260 29.77 4.55 1.91
C ASN A 260 29.10 5.65 2.75
N ILE A 261 29.43 5.70 4.04
CA ILE A 261 28.84 6.69 4.96
C ILE A 261 29.03 8.14 4.50
N LEU A 262 30.17 8.49 3.89
CA LEU A 262 30.42 9.85 3.41
C LEU A 262 29.48 10.22 2.25
N ASP A 263 29.16 9.26 1.37
CA ASP A 263 28.15 9.48 0.33
C ASP A 263 26.77 9.79 0.93
N TYR A 264 26.40 9.15 2.04
CA TYR A 264 25.10 9.35 2.69
C TYR A 264 25.03 10.63 3.52
N LEU A 265 26.17 11.09 4.05
CA LEU A 265 26.27 12.33 4.82
C LEU A 265 26.51 13.57 3.95
N TYR A 266 26.80 13.39 2.66
CA TYR A 266 27.11 14.45 1.70
C TYR A 266 26.17 15.66 1.81
N ASN A 267 26.75 16.88 1.72
CA ASN A 267 26.06 18.16 1.92
C ASN A 267 25.28 18.25 3.25
N GLY A 268 25.69 17.53 4.28
CA GLY A 268 25.05 17.56 5.60
C GLY A 268 23.66 16.94 5.59
N THR A 269 23.42 15.89 4.79
CA THR A 269 22.11 15.25 4.65
C THR A 269 21.49 14.86 6.01
N PHE A 270 22.30 14.46 6.99
CA PHE A 270 21.83 14.09 8.33
C PHE A 270 22.26 15.07 9.44
N VAL A 271 22.84 16.23 9.11
CA VAL A 271 23.33 17.17 10.14
C VAL A 271 22.19 17.72 11.00
N ASN A 272 21.02 17.96 10.39
CA ASN A 272 19.81 18.39 11.08
C ASN A 272 18.81 17.22 11.23
N GLY A 273 18.83 16.57 12.38
CA GLY A 273 17.93 15.46 12.70
C GLY A 273 16.50 15.85 13.09
N THR A 274 16.18 17.15 13.16
CA THR A 274 14.93 17.65 13.80
C THR A 274 13.65 17.14 13.16
N ASN A 275 13.71 16.86 11.87
CA ASN A 275 12.56 16.49 11.06
C ASN A 275 12.56 15.00 10.71
N LEU A 276 13.55 14.21 11.17
CA LEU A 276 13.58 12.77 10.93
C LEU A 276 12.43 12.11 11.71
N PRO A 277 11.77 11.09 11.13
CA PRO A 277 10.66 10.43 11.79
C PRO A 277 11.16 9.65 13.01
N ASN A 278 10.42 9.70 14.10
CA ASN A 278 10.70 8.85 15.26
C ASN A 278 10.12 7.43 15.06
N SER A 279 10.44 6.52 15.98
CA SER A 279 9.97 5.12 15.91
C SER A 279 8.44 4.96 15.91
N THR A 280 7.70 5.80 16.64
CA THR A 280 6.23 5.79 16.66
C THR A 280 5.63 6.19 15.31
N GLU A 281 6.24 7.19 14.68
CA GLU A 281 5.91 7.68 13.35
C GLU A 281 6.13 6.59 12.29
N VAL A 282 7.29 5.91 12.35
CA VAL A 282 7.59 4.76 11.49
C VAL A 282 6.62 3.60 11.74
N GLU A 283 6.33 3.27 13.00
CA GLU A 283 5.38 2.22 13.38
C GLU A 283 4.01 2.47 12.76
N LEU A 284 3.47 3.69 12.91
CA LEU A 284 2.15 4.03 12.41
C LEU A 284 2.10 3.91 10.90
N PHE A 285 3.10 4.47 10.20
CA PHE A 285 3.20 4.38 8.76
C PHE A 285 3.29 2.93 8.28
N TYR A 286 4.19 2.13 8.88
CA TYR A 286 4.37 0.73 8.53
C TYR A 286 3.07 -0.07 8.71
N LYS A 287 2.41 0.09 9.87
CA LYS A 287 1.12 -0.53 10.19
C LYS A 287 0.06 -0.18 9.14
N GLN A 288 -0.13 1.12 8.88
CA GLN A 288 -1.17 1.60 7.95
C GLN A 288 -0.95 1.10 6.53
N GLN A 289 0.29 1.06 6.06
CA GLN A 289 0.61 0.61 4.71
C GLN A 289 0.40 -0.89 4.53
N ILE A 290 0.80 -1.73 5.49
CA ILE A 290 0.56 -3.18 5.41
C ILE A 290 -0.94 -3.45 5.32
N ILE A 291 -1.71 -2.89 6.25
CA ILE A 291 -3.17 -3.11 6.32
C ILE A 291 -3.84 -2.59 5.05
N SER A 292 -3.46 -1.41 4.58
CA SER A 292 -4.01 -0.83 3.34
C SER A 292 -3.74 -1.73 2.13
N ARG A 293 -2.51 -2.22 1.96
CA ARG A 293 -2.14 -3.04 0.80
C ARG A 293 -2.77 -4.42 0.85
N GLU A 294 -2.88 -5.03 2.03
CA GLU A 294 -3.59 -6.29 2.24
C GLU A 294 -5.06 -6.18 1.82
N ILE A 295 -5.75 -5.16 2.34
CA ILE A 295 -7.18 -4.98 2.07
C ILE A 295 -7.38 -4.56 0.62
N ASN A 296 -6.54 -3.69 0.06
CA ASN A 296 -6.56 -3.34 -1.36
C ASN A 296 -6.46 -4.60 -2.25
N ALA A 297 -5.53 -5.52 -1.94
CA ALA A 297 -5.37 -6.75 -2.71
C ALA A 297 -6.67 -7.59 -2.75
N GLN A 298 -7.40 -7.67 -1.63
CA GLN A 298 -8.69 -8.36 -1.59
C GLN A 298 -9.81 -7.56 -2.25
N TRP A 299 -9.93 -6.27 -1.97
CA TRP A 299 -10.99 -5.42 -2.50
C TRP A 299 -10.95 -5.32 -4.02
N ARG A 300 -9.76 -5.38 -4.63
CA ARG A 300 -9.60 -5.46 -6.10
C ARG A 300 -10.20 -6.73 -6.72
N THR A 301 -10.43 -7.77 -5.93
CA THR A 301 -11.12 -8.97 -6.41
C THR A 301 -12.64 -8.83 -6.37
N TRP A 302 -13.17 -7.74 -5.82
CA TRP A 302 -14.61 -7.50 -5.67
C TRP A 302 -15.08 -6.34 -6.53
N LYS A 303 -16.39 -6.10 -6.51
CA LYS A 303 -17.05 -4.99 -7.23
C LYS A 303 -16.92 -3.68 -6.44
N ILE A 304 -15.69 -3.39 -6.01
CA ILE A 304 -15.31 -2.17 -5.31
C ILE A 304 -14.55 -1.29 -6.30
N PHE A 305 -14.96 -0.04 -6.41
CA PHE A 305 -14.43 0.89 -7.39
C PHE A 305 -14.61 2.32 -6.92
N VAL A 306 -13.95 3.25 -7.61
CA VAL A 306 -14.08 4.68 -7.41
C VAL A 306 -14.79 5.27 -8.63
N MET A 307 -15.75 6.17 -8.43
CA MET A 307 -16.31 6.99 -9.51
C MET A 307 -15.73 8.40 -9.44
N PHE A 308 -15.32 8.91 -10.59
CA PHE A 308 -14.92 10.30 -10.78
C PHE A 308 -15.98 11.04 -11.58
N HIS A 309 -16.38 12.22 -11.07
CA HIS A 309 -17.28 13.13 -11.75
C HIS A 309 -16.61 14.50 -11.88
N LYS A 310 -16.59 15.03 -13.10
CA LYS A 310 -16.06 16.35 -13.40
C LYS A 310 -16.98 17.44 -12.85
N THR A 311 -16.45 18.27 -11.95
CA THR A 311 -17.18 19.37 -11.32
C THR A 311 -16.17 20.40 -10.79
N ASN A 312 -16.56 21.67 -10.75
CA ASN A 312 -15.79 22.73 -10.11
C ASN A 312 -16.18 22.94 -8.63
N ASN A 313 -17.15 22.18 -8.12
CA ASN A 313 -17.60 22.26 -6.74
C ASN A 313 -16.77 21.35 -5.84
N SER A 314 -15.88 21.93 -5.04
CA SER A 314 -15.10 21.18 -4.03
C SER A 314 -15.98 20.57 -2.93
N ASP A 315 -17.19 21.10 -2.76
CA ASP A 315 -18.17 20.66 -1.78
C ASP A 315 -19.31 19.84 -2.38
N ASP A 316 -19.05 19.12 -3.48
CA ASP A 316 -20.04 18.25 -4.10
C ASP A 316 -20.64 17.25 -3.09
N THR A 317 -21.97 17.15 -3.10
CA THR A 317 -22.78 16.29 -2.21
C THR A 317 -23.56 15.22 -2.98
N SER A 318 -23.23 15.00 -4.25
CA SER A 318 -23.92 13.99 -5.07
C SER A 318 -23.59 12.55 -4.68
N GLY A 319 -22.44 12.35 -4.02
CA GLY A 319 -22.01 11.09 -3.44
C GLY A 319 -21.82 11.13 -1.92
N PRO A 320 -21.38 10.02 -1.33
CA PRO A 320 -21.14 9.89 0.11
C PRO A 320 -20.02 10.82 0.58
N SER A 321 -20.29 11.65 1.58
CA SER A 321 -19.32 12.63 2.09
C SER A 321 -18.08 11.97 2.71
N GLU A 322 -18.22 10.80 3.34
CA GLU A 322 -17.14 10.11 4.03
C GLU A 322 -16.00 9.65 3.10
N SER A 323 -16.29 9.33 1.84
CA SER A 323 -15.30 8.87 0.86
C SER A 323 -14.95 9.90 -0.20
N ARG A 324 -15.48 11.13 -0.06
CA ARG A 324 -15.29 12.22 -1.01
C ARG A 324 -13.82 12.66 -1.04
N TYR A 325 -13.25 12.70 -2.24
CA TYR A 325 -11.97 13.34 -2.50
C TYR A 325 -12.11 14.31 -3.67
N TYR A 326 -11.95 15.61 -3.43
CA TYR A 326 -11.88 16.60 -4.50
C TYR A 326 -10.43 16.76 -4.96
N SER A 327 -10.22 16.72 -6.28
CA SER A 327 -8.92 16.94 -6.89
C SER A 327 -9.01 18.15 -7.81
N ALA A 328 -8.39 19.25 -7.37
CA ALA A 328 -8.27 20.45 -8.21
C ALA A 328 -7.49 20.15 -9.51
N ALA A 329 -6.52 19.23 -9.45
CA ALA A 329 -5.72 18.83 -10.61
C ALA A 329 -6.55 18.12 -11.70
N ASP A 330 -7.56 17.34 -11.30
CA ASP A 330 -8.46 16.66 -12.25
C ASP A 330 -9.71 17.48 -12.57
N GLY A 331 -10.00 18.51 -11.78
CA GLY A 331 -11.21 19.32 -11.91
C GLY A 331 -12.48 18.53 -11.60
N GLY A 332 -12.47 17.76 -10.52
CA GLY A 332 -13.63 16.95 -10.13
C GLY A 332 -13.51 16.25 -8.79
N VAL A 333 -14.54 15.46 -8.49
CA VAL A 333 -14.69 14.71 -7.24
C VAL A 333 -14.65 13.22 -7.49
N TYR A 334 -14.08 12.51 -6.54
CA TYR A 334 -13.98 11.06 -6.50
C TYR A 334 -14.78 10.52 -5.30
N TYR A 335 -15.44 9.39 -5.48
CA TYR A 335 -16.18 8.67 -4.44
C TYR A 335 -15.92 7.17 -4.50
N LEU A 336 -15.69 6.55 -3.36
CA LEU A 336 -15.52 5.10 -3.22
C LEU A 336 -16.88 4.40 -3.13
N TYR A 337 -17.03 3.28 -3.82
CA TYR A 337 -18.24 2.47 -3.80
C TYR A 337 -17.96 0.98 -3.81
N PHE A 338 -18.91 0.23 -3.26
CA PHE A 338 -19.11 -1.20 -3.48
C PHE A 338 -20.48 -1.41 -4.12
N TYR A 339 -20.56 -2.23 -5.17
CA TYR A 339 -21.86 -2.63 -5.72
C TYR A 339 -22.43 -3.83 -4.95
N HIS A 340 -23.49 -3.59 -4.17
CA HIS A 340 -24.21 -4.61 -3.42
C HIS A 340 -25.31 -5.25 -4.26
N GLU A 341 -25.33 -6.58 -4.37
CA GLU A 341 -26.37 -7.33 -5.07
C GLU A 341 -27.51 -7.71 -4.10
N ASP A 342 -28.69 -7.12 -4.28
CA ASP A 342 -29.90 -7.42 -3.48
C ASP A 342 -30.70 -8.62 -4.04
N GLY A 343 -30.25 -9.23 -5.13
CA GLY A 343 -30.94 -10.36 -5.77
C GLY A 343 -30.66 -10.45 -7.27
N ILE A 344 -31.49 -11.22 -7.98
CA ILE A 344 -31.34 -11.43 -9.42
C ILE A 344 -31.61 -10.12 -10.17
N LEU A 345 -30.57 -9.60 -10.82
CA LEU A 345 -30.65 -8.35 -11.58
C LEU A 345 -31.18 -7.19 -10.72
N ARG A 346 -30.69 -7.08 -9.48
CA ARG A 346 -31.03 -6.03 -8.54
C ARG A 346 -29.82 -5.70 -7.66
N GLY A 347 -29.64 -4.43 -7.35
CA GLY A 347 -28.57 -3.99 -6.47
C GLY A 347 -28.54 -2.49 -6.27
N HIS A 348 -27.52 -2.02 -5.56
CA HIS A 348 -27.29 -0.62 -5.28
C HIS A 348 -25.82 -0.34 -4.95
N LEU A 349 -25.44 0.94 -4.94
CA LEU A 349 -24.14 1.37 -4.44
C LEU A 349 -24.18 1.51 -2.92
N ASP A 350 -23.18 0.94 -2.27
CA ASP A 350 -23.03 0.93 -0.82
C ASP A 350 -21.55 1.14 -0.45
N LYS A 351 -21.27 1.28 0.84
CA LYS A 351 -19.89 1.34 1.32
C LYS A 351 -19.23 -0.04 1.26
N PRO A 352 -17.92 -0.11 0.96
CA PRO A 352 -17.16 -1.34 1.09
C PRO A 352 -17.26 -1.99 2.47
N TRP A 353 -17.22 -3.32 2.50
CA TRP A 353 -17.27 -4.08 3.74
C TRP A 353 -16.11 -3.73 4.67
N GLY A 354 -16.47 -3.39 5.91
CA GLY A 354 -15.52 -3.02 6.94
C GLY A 354 -14.96 -1.59 6.83
N LEU A 355 -15.43 -0.76 5.89
CA LEU A 355 -14.95 0.63 5.78
C LEU A 355 -15.06 1.41 7.11
N ASP A 356 -16.12 1.20 7.88
CA ASP A 356 -16.29 1.83 9.20
C ASP A 356 -15.18 1.48 10.18
N PHE A 357 -14.67 0.25 10.13
CA PHE A 357 -13.58 -0.20 10.99
C PHE A 357 -12.28 0.46 10.57
N LEU A 358 -12.00 0.55 9.25
CA LEU A 358 -10.83 1.27 8.72
C LEU A 358 -10.82 2.75 9.14
N ASN A 359 -11.98 3.41 9.05
CA ASN A 359 -12.16 4.79 9.46
C ASN A 359 -11.98 4.99 10.98
N GLY A 360 -12.06 3.93 11.78
CA GLY A 360 -11.86 3.98 13.22
C GLY A 360 -10.42 4.26 13.63
N ASN A 361 -10.22 4.75 14.86
CA ASN A 361 -8.91 5.15 15.40
C ASN A 361 -7.86 4.02 15.40
N VAL A 362 -8.30 2.77 15.45
CA VAL A 362 -7.40 1.60 15.50
C VAL A 362 -6.52 1.52 14.25
N TYR A 363 -7.13 1.73 13.08
CA TYR A 363 -6.46 1.64 11.79
C TYR A 363 -6.06 3.04 11.29
N GLY A 364 -6.92 4.04 11.50
CA GLY A 364 -6.66 5.42 11.08
C GLY A 364 -6.54 5.56 9.57
N ILE A 365 -7.27 4.75 8.80
CA ILE A 365 -7.26 4.76 7.33
C ILE A 365 -8.63 5.27 6.88
N THR A 366 -8.70 6.50 6.37
CA THR A 366 -10.00 7.06 6.00
C THR A 366 -10.44 6.64 4.61
N ALA A 367 -11.74 6.60 4.35
CA ALA A 367 -12.27 6.35 3.01
C ALA A 367 -11.77 7.40 2.00
N ALA A 368 -11.58 8.66 2.42
CA ALA A 368 -10.98 9.70 1.60
C ALA A 368 -9.52 9.38 1.21
N ASP A 369 -8.72 8.79 2.11
CA ASP A 369 -7.37 8.34 1.81
C ASP A 369 -7.37 7.24 0.74
N ILE A 370 -8.26 6.25 0.89
CA ILE A 370 -8.44 5.15 -0.08
C ILE A 370 -8.80 5.70 -1.46
N THR A 371 -9.76 6.62 -1.51
CA THR A 371 -10.19 7.29 -2.74
C THR A 371 -9.06 8.10 -3.36
N LYS A 372 -8.35 8.91 -2.55
CA LYS A 372 -7.21 9.74 -2.98
C LYS A 372 -6.07 8.90 -3.55
N ALA A 373 -5.67 7.83 -2.85
CA ALA A 373 -4.61 6.93 -3.29
C ALA A 373 -4.96 6.26 -4.63
N SER A 374 -6.20 5.77 -4.77
CA SER A 374 -6.68 5.12 -6.00
C SER A 374 -6.81 6.10 -7.17
N ALA A 375 -7.28 7.32 -6.91
CA ALA A 375 -7.37 8.39 -7.92
C ALA A 375 -5.98 8.78 -8.46
N ARG A 376 -5.00 8.95 -7.56
CA ARG A 376 -3.62 9.25 -7.94
C ARG A 376 -2.99 8.11 -8.74
N ALA A 377 -3.19 6.86 -8.32
CA ALA A 377 -2.69 5.69 -9.06
C ALA A 377 -3.30 5.61 -10.47
N PHE A 378 -4.60 5.90 -10.59
CA PHE A 378 -5.28 5.96 -11.89
C PHE A 378 -4.74 7.09 -12.78
N ARG A 379 -4.42 8.26 -12.21
CA ARG A 379 -3.81 9.36 -12.97
C ARG A 379 -2.43 8.97 -13.53
N ALA A 380 -1.62 8.28 -12.74
CA ALA A 380 -0.27 7.91 -13.12
C ALA A 380 -0.24 6.79 -14.18
N ALA A 381 -1.08 5.76 -14.04
CA ALA A 381 -0.96 4.55 -14.85
C ALA A 381 -2.30 3.92 -15.29
N LYS A 382 -3.42 4.64 -15.15
CA LYS A 382 -4.78 4.12 -15.35
C LYS A 382 -5.00 2.80 -14.59
N PHE A 383 -5.31 1.72 -15.31
CA PHE A 383 -5.54 0.38 -14.75
C PHE A 383 -4.26 -0.47 -14.61
N ASN A 384 -3.10 0.07 -14.98
CA ASN A 384 -1.82 -0.63 -15.07
C ASN A 384 -0.80 -0.18 -14.02
N TYR A 385 -1.26 0.41 -12.91
CA TYR A 385 -0.37 0.79 -11.81
C TYR A 385 0.24 -0.47 -11.18
N ASN A 386 1.55 -0.65 -11.37
CA ASN A 386 2.31 -1.83 -10.97
C ASN A 386 3.50 -1.42 -10.06
N GLN A 387 4.36 -2.39 -9.72
CA GLN A 387 5.54 -2.13 -8.89
C GLN A 387 6.49 -1.09 -9.48
N SER A 388 6.75 -1.15 -10.79
CA SER A 388 7.71 -0.24 -11.42
C SER A 388 7.21 1.19 -11.33
N PHE A 389 5.92 1.44 -11.55
CA PHE A 389 5.31 2.75 -11.30
C PHE A 389 5.43 3.15 -9.84
N ALA A 390 5.12 2.25 -8.89
CA ALA A 390 5.23 2.57 -7.48
C ALA A 390 6.66 2.97 -7.08
N GLN A 391 7.67 2.24 -7.57
CA GLN A 391 9.09 2.56 -7.35
C GLN A 391 9.49 3.88 -8.00
N GLU A 392 9.11 4.11 -9.26
CA GLU A 392 9.37 5.37 -9.97
C GLU A 392 8.77 6.57 -9.21
N ARG A 393 7.56 6.42 -8.67
CA ARG A 393 6.88 7.49 -7.93
C ARG A 393 7.51 7.73 -6.57
N ILE A 394 8.01 6.69 -5.90
CA ILE A 394 8.83 6.86 -4.69
C ILE A 394 10.14 7.58 -5.04
N MET A 395 10.84 7.19 -6.11
CA MET A 395 12.06 7.88 -6.55
C MET A 395 11.78 9.34 -6.93
N THR A 396 10.67 9.60 -7.61
CA THR A 396 10.22 10.96 -7.93
C THR A 396 9.96 11.75 -6.65
N SER A 397 9.39 11.12 -5.62
CA SER A 397 9.13 11.77 -4.33
C SER A 397 10.39 12.28 -3.65
N ILE A 398 11.49 11.54 -3.80
CA ILE A 398 12.80 11.93 -3.27
C ILE A 398 13.29 13.22 -3.94
N SER A 399 13.17 13.29 -5.26
CA SER A 399 13.56 14.46 -6.05
C SER A 399 12.58 15.64 -5.97
N SER A 400 11.42 15.46 -5.31
CA SER A 400 10.33 16.44 -5.35
C SER A 400 10.42 17.56 -4.30
N ASN A 401 11.46 17.54 -3.46
CA ASN A 401 11.66 18.49 -2.37
C ASN A 401 10.42 18.66 -1.48
N GLY A 402 9.80 17.53 -1.09
CA GLY A 402 8.61 17.50 -0.25
C GLY A 402 7.27 17.72 -0.95
N ALA A 403 7.23 18.05 -2.25
CA ALA A 403 5.98 18.20 -2.99
C ALA A 403 5.18 16.88 -3.08
N LEU A 404 5.89 15.75 -3.12
CA LEU A 404 5.35 14.42 -2.95
C LEU A 404 5.97 13.83 -1.68
N ASN A 405 5.14 13.38 -0.74
CA ASN A 405 5.61 12.85 0.53
C ASN A 405 4.80 11.59 0.89
N PRO A 406 5.35 10.39 0.66
CA PRO A 406 4.69 9.14 1.03
C PRO A 406 4.33 9.08 2.51
N PHE A 407 5.20 9.60 3.37
CA PHE A 407 5.02 9.59 4.82
C PHE A 407 3.85 10.49 5.25
N ALA A 408 3.82 11.73 4.78
CA ALA A 408 2.75 12.67 5.09
C ALA A 408 1.40 12.26 4.48
N ASP A 409 1.42 11.62 3.31
CA ASP A 409 0.20 11.12 2.68
C ASP A 409 -0.32 9.83 3.33
N GLY A 410 0.52 9.06 4.03
CA GLY A 410 0.14 7.83 4.73
C GLY A 410 -0.61 6.87 3.80
N ALA A 411 -1.77 6.37 4.25
CA ALA A 411 -2.62 5.50 3.45
C ALA A 411 -3.15 6.15 2.15
N GLY A 412 -3.15 7.48 2.07
CA GLY A 412 -3.52 8.27 0.89
C GLY A 412 -2.41 8.42 -0.15
N TRP A 413 -1.25 7.80 0.08
CA TRP A 413 -0.13 7.79 -0.87
C TRP A 413 -0.49 7.06 -2.17
N GLU A 414 0.06 7.57 -3.28
CA GLU A 414 -0.17 7.03 -4.61
C GLU A 414 0.25 5.54 -4.71
N GLY A 415 -0.69 4.69 -5.11
CA GLY A 415 -0.43 3.26 -5.25
C GLY A 415 -0.44 2.45 -3.96
N THR A 416 -0.75 3.06 -2.82
CA THR A 416 -1.12 2.30 -1.61
C THR A 416 -2.46 1.59 -1.84
N TRP A 417 -3.41 2.30 -2.45
CA TRP A 417 -4.64 1.74 -3.00
C TRP A 417 -4.65 1.91 -4.52
N THR A 418 -5.17 0.90 -5.21
CA THR A 418 -5.24 0.85 -6.68
C THR A 418 -6.60 0.31 -7.12
N LEU A 419 -7.65 0.78 -6.46
CA LEU A 419 -9.02 0.42 -6.82
C LEU A 419 -9.34 1.03 -8.19
N PRO A 420 -10.10 0.33 -9.05
CA PRO A 420 -10.39 0.79 -10.39
C PRO A 420 -11.25 2.06 -10.33
N VAL A 421 -10.87 3.05 -11.14
CA VAL A 421 -11.60 4.32 -11.27
C VAL A 421 -12.40 4.31 -12.56
N CYS A 422 -13.68 4.67 -12.48
CA CYS A 422 -14.49 5.04 -13.64
C CYS A 422 -14.59 6.56 -13.72
N ASP A 423 -13.97 7.15 -14.73
CA ASP A 423 -14.16 8.56 -15.10
C ASP A 423 -15.49 8.71 -15.85
N THR A 424 -16.51 9.26 -15.20
CA THR A 424 -17.84 9.47 -15.81
C THR A 424 -17.94 10.81 -16.53
N GLY A 425 -16.87 11.59 -16.58
CA GLY A 425 -16.82 12.92 -17.17
C GLY A 425 -17.89 13.84 -16.57
N ILE A 426 -18.67 14.47 -17.45
CA ILE A 426 -19.74 15.39 -17.06
C ILE A 426 -21.01 14.70 -16.56
N HIS A 427 -21.12 13.37 -16.73
CA HIS A 427 -22.31 12.65 -16.30
C HIS A 427 -22.20 12.34 -14.81
N ASN A 428 -23.13 12.87 -14.02
CA ASN A 428 -23.18 12.59 -12.61
C ASN A 428 -23.90 11.25 -12.35
N TRP A 429 -23.11 10.21 -12.11
CA TRP A 429 -23.60 8.89 -11.68
C TRP A 429 -23.21 8.60 -10.24
N ASN A 430 -23.01 9.62 -9.43
CA ASN A 430 -22.84 9.44 -8.00
C ASN A 430 -24.19 9.18 -7.33
N SER A 431 -24.15 8.56 -6.16
CA SER A 431 -25.32 8.34 -5.33
C SER A 431 -24.89 8.20 -3.88
N GLN A 432 -25.76 8.57 -2.95
CA GLN A 432 -25.57 8.18 -1.55
C GLN A 432 -25.57 6.66 -1.38
N TYR A 433 -24.81 6.17 -0.39
CA TYR A 433 -24.80 4.75 -0.03
C TYR A 433 -26.20 4.26 0.34
N GLY A 434 -26.52 3.02 -0.03
CA GLY A 434 -27.82 2.42 0.30
C GLY A 434 -28.99 2.92 -0.54
N ASN A 435 -28.77 3.79 -1.54
CA ASN A 435 -29.84 4.29 -2.39
C ASN A 435 -30.39 3.21 -3.32
N LYS A 436 -31.65 2.80 -3.08
CA LYS A 436 -32.36 1.75 -3.85
C LYS A 436 -33.51 2.30 -4.71
N THR A 437 -33.45 3.58 -5.10
CA THR A 437 -34.50 4.25 -5.89
C THR A 437 -34.79 3.55 -7.22
N THR A 438 -33.77 2.99 -7.87
CA THR A 438 -33.94 2.18 -9.07
C THR A 438 -33.68 0.71 -8.77
N ARG A 439 -34.20 -0.19 -9.61
CA ARG A 439 -33.96 -1.64 -9.49
C ARG A 439 -32.46 -1.98 -9.46
N TYR A 440 -31.66 -1.25 -10.22
CA TYR A 440 -30.24 -1.53 -10.41
C TYR A 440 -29.32 -0.62 -9.59
N GLY A 441 -29.89 0.35 -8.86
CA GLY A 441 -29.13 1.47 -8.33
C GLY A 441 -28.49 2.29 -9.45
N MET A 442 -27.50 3.08 -9.07
CA MET A 442 -26.65 3.81 -10.02
C MET A 442 -25.47 2.92 -10.45
N LEU A 443 -25.10 2.98 -11.72
CA LEU A 443 -24.04 2.14 -12.29
C LEU A 443 -23.10 2.96 -13.19
N PRO A 444 -21.79 2.65 -13.17
CA PRO A 444 -20.80 3.28 -14.04
C PRO A 444 -20.91 2.74 -15.48
N CYS A 445 -21.74 3.36 -16.31
CA CYS A 445 -22.13 2.82 -17.61
C CYS A 445 -21.24 3.21 -18.79
N CYS A 446 -20.36 4.18 -18.60
CA CYS A 446 -19.44 4.80 -19.55
C CYS A 446 -18.25 5.35 -18.76
N CYS A 447 -17.07 4.79 -18.97
CA CYS A 447 -15.85 5.24 -18.31
C CYS A 447 -14.86 5.80 -19.32
N GLY A 448 -14.22 6.91 -18.96
CA GLY A 448 -13.28 7.64 -19.80
C GLY A 448 -13.97 8.46 -20.89
N VAL A 449 -13.15 9.23 -21.61
CA VAL A 449 -13.59 10.06 -22.74
C VAL A 449 -14.30 9.18 -23.77
N ASN A 450 -15.55 9.51 -24.12
CA ASN A 450 -16.37 8.74 -25.07
C ASN A 450 -16.53 7.25 -24.71
N CYS A 451 -16.50 6.91 -23.41
CA CYS A 451 -16.65 5.54 -22.91
C CYS A 451 -15.54 4.55 -23.30
N THR A 452 -14.38 5.02 -23.79
CA THR A 452 -13.31 4.14 -24.30
C THR A 452 -12.65 3.28 -23.23
N ASP A 453 -12.70 3.71 -21.97
CA ASP A 453 -12.06 3.01 -20.86
C ASP A 453 -13.02 2.01 -20.18
N THR A 454 -14.28 1.91 -20.65
CA THR A 454 -15.34 1.09 -20.03
C THR A 454 -14.98 -0.40 -19.95
N ALA A 455 -14.50 -1.01 -21.04
CA ALA A 455 -14.10 -2.43 -21.04
C ALA A 455 -12.97 -2.72 -20.05
N ALA A 456 -11.96 -1.83 -19.99
CA ALA A 456 -10.84 -1.95 -19.08
C ALA A 456 -11.28 -1.78 -17.62
N PHE A 457 -12.14 -0.80 -17.34
CA PHE A 457 -12.76 -0.60 -16.04
C PHE A 457 -13.55 -1.83 -15.60
N VAL A 458 -14.43 -2.36 -16.46
CA VAL A 458 -15.27 -3.52 -16.15
C VAL A 458 -14.44 -4.76 -15.82
N LYS A 459 -13.35 -4.96 -16.54
CA LYS A 459 -12.39 -6.01 -16.23
C LYS A 459 -11.70 -5.76 -14.88
N ALA A 460 -11.22 -4.55 -14.64
CA ALA A 460 -10.48 -4.19 -13.42
C ALA A 460 -11.36 -4.19 -12.15
N ALA A 461 -12.64 -3.82 -12.26
CA ALA A 461 -13.63 -3.80 -11.18
C ALA A 461 -14.31 -5.16 -10.95
N ASN A 462 -13.78 -6.22 -11.56
CA ASN A 462 -14.33 -7.58 -11.52
C ASN A 462 -15.85 -7.62 -11.84
N MET A 463 -16.27 -6.82 -12.82
CA MET A 463 -17.65 -6.75 -13.32
C MET A 463 -17.82 -7.48 -14.65
N LYS A 464 -16.81 -8.23 -15.10
CA LYS A 464 -16.91 -9.05 -16.31
C LYS A 464 -18.05 -10.05 -16.15
N TYR A 465 -18.92 -10.15 -17.17
CA TYR A 465 -20.12 -11.00 -17.17
C TYR A 465 -21.16 -10.63 -16.10
N PHE A 466 -21.04 -9.46 -15.47
CA PHE A 466 -21.99 -9.02 -14.46
C PHE A 466 -23.29 -8.56 -15.12
N GLN A 467 -24.30 -9.44 -15.12
CA GLN A 467 -25.56 -9.21 -15.84
C GLN A 467 -26.28 -7.92 -15.41
N THR A 468 -26.24 -7.63 -14.10
CA THR A 468 -26.88 -6.44 -13.54
C THR A 468 -26.31 -5.15 -14.12
N LEU A 469 -25.01 -5.11 -14.43
CA LEU A 469 -24.37 -3.97 -15.11
C LEU A 469 -24.98 -3.76 -16.50
N VAL A 470 -25.05 -4.82 -17.33
CA VAL A 470 -25.59 -4.75 -18.70
C VAL A 470 -27.03 -4.26 -18.70
N HIS A 471 -27.89 -4.88 -17.90
CA HIS A 471 -29.30 -4.55 -17.85
C HIS A 471 -29.54 -3.15 -17.26
N GLY A 472 -28.81 -2.82 -16.19
CA GLY A 472 -28.88 -1.50 -15.57
C GLY A 472 -28.42 -0.40 -16.51
N CYS A 473 -27.30 -0.58 -17.20
CA CYS A 473 -26.80 0.41 -18.16
C CYS A 473 -27.66 0.54 -19.40
N ARG A 474 -28.26 -0.54 -19.91
CA ARG A 474 -29.26 -0.43 -20.97
C ARG A 474 -30.46 0.43 -20.53
N GLY A 475 -30.91 0.26 -19.28
CA GLY A 475 -32.00 1.06 -18.71
C GLY A 475 -31.61 2.53 -18.50
N LEU A 476 -30.49 2.78 -17.84
CA LEU A 476 -30.01 4.13 -17.52
C LEU A 476 -29.67 4.94 -18.78
N LEU A 477 -29.04 4.31 -19.78
CA LEU A 477 -28.65 5.01 -21.00
C LEU A 477 -29.79 5.14 -22.02
N GLY A 478 -30.91 4.44 -21.84
CA GLY A 478 -32.07 4.50 -22.75
C GLY A 478 -32.69 5.89 -22.88
N HIS A 479 -32.39 6.79 -21.95
CA HIS A 479 -32.84 8.19 -21.93
C HIS A 479 -31.69 9.19 -22.05
N SER A 480 -30.47 8.73 -22.35
CA SER A 480 -29.28 9.56 -22.49
C SER A 480 -28.88 9.76 -23.95
N ASP A 481 -27.97 10.70 -24.20
CA ASP A 481 -27.28 10.90 -25.47
C ASP A 481 -26.25 9.78 -25.78
N LEU A 482 -25.87 8.99 -24.77
CA LEU A 482 -25.00 7.84 -24.92
C LEU A 482 -25.75 6.62 -25.44
N ASN A 483 -25.24 6.02 -26.51
CA ASN A 483 -25.83 4.80 -27.08
C ASN A 483 -25.17 3.55 -26.49
N PHE A 484 -25.90 2.83 -25.64
CA PHE A 484 -25.47 1.56 -25.03
C PHE A 484 -24.83 0.58 -26.06
N LYS A 485 -25.37 0.48 -27.28
CA LYS A 485 -24.86 -0.44 -28.30
C LYS A 485 -23.47 -0.08 -28.83
N LYS A 486 -23.02 1.16 -28.62
CA LYS A 486 -21.71 1.66 -29.06
C LYS A 486 -20.64 1.56 -27.97
N ILE A 487 -21.02 1.18 -26.75
CA ILE A 487 -20.10 1.09 -25.61
C ILE A 487 -19.54 -0.33 -25.53
N ASP A 488 -18.22 -0.46 -25.52
CA ASP A 488 -17.55 -1.73 -25.31
C ASP A 488 -17.42 -2.02 -23.81
N TYR A 489 -18.06 -3.10 -23.35
CA TYR A 489 -17.97 -3.61 -21.98
C TYR A 489 -16.92 -4.73 -21.83
N GLY A 490 -16.21 -5.09 -22.90
CA GLY A 490 -15.14 -6.10 -22.90
C GLY A 490 -15.61 -7.55 -22.99
N TYR A 491 -16.85 -7.76 -23.44
CA TYR A 491 -17.43 -9.09 -23.74
C TYR A 491 -18.57 -8.97 -24.75
N ALA A 492 -18.69 -9.97 -25.63
CA ALA A 492 -19.73 -9.98 -26.67
C ALA A 492 -21.12 -10.17 -26.05
N LEU A 493 -22.11 -9.42 -26.55
CA LEU A 493 -23.51 -9.69 -26.20
C LEU A 493 -24.00 -11.03 -26.75
N ASP A 494 -23.35 -11.63 -27.74
CA ASP A 494 -23.79 -12.89 -28.34
C ASP A 494 -23.50 -14.12 -27.45
N ASP A 495 -22.60 -13.98 -26.46
CA ASP A 495 -22.44 -14.94 -25.35
C ASP A 495 -23.70 -15.00 -24.44
N GLN A 496 -24.73 -14.17 -24.72
CA GLN A 496 -25.97 -14.12 -23.97
C GLN A 496 -26.91 -15.31 -24.18
N LEU A 497 -26.74 -16.20 -25.16
CA LEU A 497 -27.63 -17.37 -25.29
C LEU A 497 -27.59 -18.29 -24.05
N ALA A 498 -26.40 -18.52 -23.50
CA ALA A 498 -26.23 -19.22 -22.22
C ALA A 498 -26.80 -18.41 -21.04
N LEU A 499 -26.84 -17.08 -21.17
CA LEU A 499 -27.28 -16.13 -20.16
C LEU A 499 -28.81 -15.96 -20.12
N VAL A 500 -29.46 -15.98 -21.28
CA VAL A 500 -30.92 -16.03 -21.48
C VAL A 500 -31.46 -17.34 -20.91
N TYR A 501 -30.77 -18.46 -21.15
CA TYR A 501 -31.12 -19.75 -20.54
C TYR A 501 -31.16 -19.68 -18.99
N HIS A 502 -30.20 -18.98 -18.38
CA HIS A 502 -30.16 -18.79 -16.92
C HIS A 502 -31.13 -17.73 -16.37
N THR A 503 -31.79 -16.91 -17.19
CA THR A 503 -32.80 -15.94 -16.72
C THR A 503 -34.24 -16.43 -16.91
N TRP A 504 -34.44 -17.52 -17.66
CA TRP A 504 -35.76 -18.15 -17.77
C TRP A 504 -36.20 -18.70 -16.41
N PRO A 505 -37.50 -18.55 -16.04
CA PRO A 505 -38.06 -19.22 -14.88
C PRO A 505 -37.80 -20.72 -14.95
N ILE A 506 -37.76 -21.41 -13.82
CA ILE A 506 -37.58 -22.88 -13.79
C ILE A 506 -38.55 -23.57 -14.75
N ALA A 507 -39.80 -23.09 -14.82
CA ALA A 507 -40.81 -23.57 -15.77
C ALA A 507 -40.39 -23.40 -17.24
N GLY A 508 -39.79 -22.26 -17.60
CA GLY A 508 -39.26 -22.02 -18.94
C GLY A 508 -38.09 -22.93 -19.27
N ARG A 509 -37.15 -23.14 -18.33
CA ARG A 509 -36.01 -24.05 -18.55
C ARG A 509 -36.47 -25.49 -18.72
N VAL A 510 -37.41 -25.93 -17.87
CA VAL A 510 -38.03 -27.26 -17.97
C VAL A 510 -38.78 -27.41 -19.30
N PHE A 511 -39.51 -26.39 -19.75
CA PHE A 511 -40.20 -26.42 -21.04
C PHE A 511 -39.23 -26.53 -22.22
N LEU A 512 -38.10 -25.81 -22.19
CA LEU A 512 -37.07 -25.89 -23.24
C LEU A 512 -36.42 -27.29 -23.29
N ILE A 513 -36.06 -27.84 -22.13
CA ILE A 513 -35.54 -29.22 -22.02
C ILE A 513 -36.57 -30.22 -22.52
N LEU A 514 -37.83 -30.09 -22.10
CA LEU A 514 -38.92 -30.96 -22.54
C LEU A 514 -39.18 -30.82 -24.04
N ALA A 515 -39.11 -29.61 -24.61
CA ALA A 515 -39.22 -29.41 -26.05
C ALA A 515 -38.09 -30.14 -26.81
N PHE A 516 -36.85 -30.05 -26.32
CA PHE A 516 -35.70 -30.78 -26.90
C PHE A 516 -35.80 -32.30 -26.75
N ILE A 517 -36.53 -32.82 -25.77
CA ILE A 517 -36.77 -34.27 -25.61
C ILE A 517 -37.98 -34.73 -26.45
N ILE A 518 -39.08 -33.96 -26.43
CA ILE A 518 -40.36 -34.33 -27.04
C ILE A 518 -40.31 -34.16 -28.56
N LEU A 519 -39.73 -33.09 -29.10
CA LEU A 519 -39.67 -32.85 -30.55
C LEU A 519 -38.97 -33.98 -31.34
N PRO A 520 -37.80 -34.50 -30.93
CA PRO A 520 -37.21 -35.65 -31.61
C PRO A 520 -38.02 -36.93 -31.41
N PHE A 521 -38.71 -37.10 -30.27
CA PHE A 521 -39.58 -38.25 -30.03
C PHE A 521 -40.81 -38.26 -30.94
N VAL A 522 -41.46 -37.10 -31.14
CA VAL A 522 -42.56 -36.91 -32.09
C VAL A 522 -42.08 -37.12 -33.53
N GLY A 523 -40.88 -36.61 -33.87
CA GLY A 523 -40.25 -36.87 -35.16
C GLY A 523 -39.95 -38.37 -35.40
N TRP A 524 -39.56 -39.10 -34.36
CA TRP A 524 -39.30 -40.53 -34.42
C TRP A 524 -40.59 -41.35 -34.62
N ILE A 525 -41.65 -41.02 -33.88
CA ILE A 525 -42.98 -41.64 -34.04
C ILE A 525 -43.54 -41.34 -35.45
N GLY A 526 -43.41 -40.11 -35.93
CA GLY A 526 -43.83 -39.74 -37.29
C GLY A 526 -43.08 -40.52 -38.37
N ARG A 527 -41.77 -40.74 -38.21
CA ARG A 527 -41.00 -41.63 -39.10
C ARG A 527 -41.46 -43.08 -38.99
N ALA A 528 -41.68 -43.61 -37.79
CA ALA A 528 -42.15 -44.99 -37.61
C ALA A 528 -43.52 -45.22 -38.27
N MET A 529 -44.43 -44.25 -38.16
CA MET A 529 -45.73 -44.28 -38.85
C MET A 529 -45.58 -44.19 -40.37
N PHE A 530 -44.72 -43.31 -40.88
CA PHE A 530 -44.46 -43.19 -42.32
C PHE A 530 -43.85 -44.46 -42.93
N TRP A 531 -42.92 -45.11 -42.22
CA TRP A 531 -42.35 -46.40 -42.65
C TRP A 531 -43.35 -47.56 -42.56
N SER A 532 -44.26 -47.54 -41.58
CA SER A 532 -45.37 -48.50 -41.50
C SER A 532 -46.35 -48.35 -42.67
N GLU A 533 -46.64 -47.13 -43.09
CA GLU A 533 -47.52 -46.85 -44.23
C GLU A 533 -46.87 -47.22 -45.57
N MET A 534 -45.57 -46.91 -45.75
CA MET A 534 -44.78 -47.30 -46.93
C MET A 534 -44.58 -48.82 -47.02
N GLY A 535 -44.53 -49.54 -45.90
CA GLY A 535 -44.47 -51.01 -45.87
C GLY A 535 -45.76 -51.70 -46.37
N LYS A 536 -46.90 -51.01 -46.36
CA LYS A 536 -48.17 -51.54 -46.90
C LYS A 536 -48.34 -51.28 -48.41
N GLN A 537 -47.65 -50.29 -48.95
CA GLN A 537 -47.59 -50.04 -50.39
C GLN A 537 -46.40 -50.81 -50.96
N GLY A 538 -46.63 -52.08 -51.30
CA GLY A 538 -45.60 -52.98 -51.85
C GLY A 538 -44.82 -52.34 -53.00
N PHE A 539 -43.60 -51.90 -52.69
CA PHE A 539 -42.62 -51.50 -53.70
C PHE A 539 -42.12 -52.75 -54.41
N HIS A 540 -42.75 -53.07 -55.55
CA HIS A 540 -42.16 -53.92 -56.55
C HIS A 540 -40.97 -53.18 -57.17
N TYR A 541 -39.77 -53.46 -56.66
CA TYR A 541 -38.53 -53.18 -57.39
C TYR A 541 -38.52 -54.04 -58.66
N ARG A 542 -38.44 -53.37 -59.81
CA ARG A 542 -37.91 -53.92 -61.06
C ARG A 542 -36.50 -53.38 -61.27
#